data_AF-A0AAJ2SAE8-F1
#
_entry.id   AF-A0AAJ2SAE8-F1
#
_cell.length_a   1.000
_cell.length_b   1.000
_cell.length_c   1.000
_cell.angle_alpha   90.00
_cell.angle_beta   90.00
_cell.angle_gamma   90.00
#
_symmetry.space_group_name_H-M   'P 1'
#
loop_
_entity.id
_entity.type
_entity.pdbx_description
1 polymer ?
#
loop_
_entity_poly.entity_id
_entity_poly.type
_entity_poly.pdbx_seq_one_letter_code
_entity_poly.pdbx_strand_id
1 'polypeptide(L)'
;MLKKIWSDPVWSKVISAVILAVGGFIVTVIYSAVTKLPLEQSIEYLWQYKIELGRTVIGIILILLVLAIIQKIAEKSPSKREKMASKFHQKYKKFDEPTLPITYRFNAYISNLTNFPFISELRVYCTNHNGRESLMTSYNGCPDRNCTNHGQTFSESLLKSQIETDLLKEWENMNK
;
A
#
# COMPACT_ATOMS: atom_id res chain seq x y z
N MET A 1 12.92 16.85 -6.75
CA MET A 1 14.11 17.33 -7.48
C MET A 1 14.97 16.19 -8.03
N LEU A 2 15.39 15.22 -7.21
CA LEU A 2 16.18 14.05 -7.68
C LEU A 2 15.54 13.29 -8.87
N LYS A 3 14.21 13.09 -8.84
CA LYS A 3 13.47 12.42 -9.92
C LYS A 3 13.61 13.12 -11.29
N LYS A 4 13.79 14.45 -11.30
CA LYS A 4 13.93 15.27 -12.52
C LYS A 4 15.34 15.17 -13.12
N ILE A 5 16.36 15.04 -12.26
CA ILE A 5 17.77 14.87 -12.66
C ILE A 5 18.00 13.47 -13.24
N TRP A 6 17.34 12.45 -12.68
CA TRP A 6 17.40 11.08 -13.19
C TRP A 6 16.62 10.86 -14.48
N SER A 7 15.59 11.68 -14.76
CA SER A 7 14.82 11.62 -16.01
C SER A 7 15.46 12.38 -17.18
N ASP A 8 16.51 13.17 -16.91
CA ASP A 8 17.26 13.87 -17.96
C ASP A 8 18.31 12.91 -18.56
N PRO A 9 18.25 12.66 -19.88
CA PRO A 9 19.10 11.67 -20.54
C PRO A 9 20.59 12.02 -20.50
N VAL A 10 20.96 13.29 -20.28
CA VAL A 10 22.35 13.73 -20.19
C VAL A 10 22.84 13.60 -18.76
N TRP A 11 22.12 14.16 -17.79
CA TRP A 11 22.54 14.16 -16.38
C TRP A 11 22.53 12.76 -15.74
N SER A 12 21.63 11.88 -16.15
CA SER A 12 21.61 10.48 -15.74
C SER A 12 22.91 9.73 -16.11
N LYS A 13 23.45 10.00 -17.30
CA LYS A 13 24.72 9.39 -17.77
C LYS A 13 25.91 9.94 -17.00
N VAL A 14 25.94 11.24 -16.75
CA VAL A 14 27.01 11.89 -15.96
C VAL A 14 27.06 11.31 -14.56
N ILE A 15 25.91 11.20 -13.89
CA ILE A 15 25.83 10.64 -12.53
C ILE A 15 26.26 9.16 -12.53
N SER A 16 25.84 8.40 -13.53
CA SER A 16 26.23 7.00 -13.67
C SER A 16 27.73 6.84 -13.89
N ALA A 17 28.35 7.68 -14.74
CA ALA A 17 29.80 7.69 -14.94
C ALA A 17 30.57 8.03 -13.66
N VAL A 18 30.07 9.01 -12.87
CA VAL A 18 30.65 9.36 -11.57
C VAL A 18 30.54 8.21 -10.58
N ILE A 19 29.38 7.56 -10.49
CA ILE A 19 29.17 6.40 -9.61
C ILE A 19 30.11 5.26 -10.00
N LEU A 20 30.26 4.97 -11.30
CA LEU A 20 31.16 3.93 -11.79
C LEU A 20 32.63 4.27 -11.52
N ALA A 21 33.05 5.52 -11.72
CA ALA A 21 34.40 5.97 -11.43
C ALA A 21 34.74 5.88 -9.94
N VAL A 22 33.84 6.36 -9.08
CA VAL A 22 34.00 6.28 -7.61
C VAL A 22 34.00 4.83 -7.14
N GLY A 23 33.06 4.02 -7.64
CA GLY A 23 32.98 2.59 -7.32
C GLY A 23 34.25 1.84 -7.74
N GLY A 24 34.73 2.07 -8.97
CA GLY A 24 35.96 1.47 -9.49
C GLY A 24 37.19 1.87 -8.67
N PHE A 25 37.28 3.15 -8.27
CA PHE A 25 38.36 3.63 -7.41
C PHE A 25 38.34 2.96 -6.03
N ILE A 26 37.17 2.87 -5.39
CA ILE A 26 37.02 2.20 -4.09
C ILE A 26 37.47 0.73 -4.17
N VAL A 27 37.02 0.00 -5.20
CA VAL A 27 37.41 -1.40 -5.41
C VAL A 27 38.92 -1.54 -5.60
N THR A 28 39.54 -0.62 -6.35
CA THR A 28 40.99 -0.57 -6.57
C THR A 28 41.76 -0.37 -5.26
N VAL A 29 41.31 0.57 -4.43
CA VAL A 29 41.93 0.84 -3.12
C VAL A 29 41.82 -0.36 -2.19
N ILE A 30 40.64 -1.00 -2.13
CA ILE A 30 40.43 -2.21 -1.34
C ILE A 30 41.35 -3.33 -1.83
N TYR A 31 41.43 -3.56 -3.14
CA TYR A 31 42.26 -4.60 -3.72
C TYR A 31 43.76 -4.37 -3.43
N SER A 32 44.23 -3.13 -3.58
CA SER A 32 45.61 -2.74 -3.24
C SER A 32 45.91 -2.98 -1.76
N ALA A 33 44.99 -2.65 -0.86
CA ALA A 33 45.17 -2.88 0.57
C ALA A 33 45.22 -4.38 0.94
N VAL A 34 44.36 -5.20 0.33
CA VAL A 34 44.28 -6.65 0.62
C VAL A 34 45.48 -7.41 0.04
N THR A 35 45.91 -7.05 -1.18
CA THR A 35 47.00 -7.74 -1.89
C THR A 35 48.37 -7.16 -1.61
N LYS A 36 48.44 -6.00 -0.92
CA LYS A 36 49.66 -5.21 -0.67
C LYS A 36 50.38 -4.78 -1.96
N LEU A 37 49.67 -4.79 -3.10
CA LEU A 37 50.20 -4.30 -4.36
C LEU A 37 50.14 -2.77 -4.42
N PRO A 38 51.08 -2.11 -5.12
CA PRO A 38 50.97 -0.69 -5.45
C PRO A 38 49.65 -0.38 -6.17
N LEU A 39 49.14 0.84 -5.98
CA LEU A 39 47.87 1.28 -6.56
C LEU A 39 47.87 1.16 -8.10
N GLU A 40 48.98 1.55 -8.74
CA GLU A 40 49.15 1.49 -10.20
C GLU A 40 49.01 0.06 -10.75
N GLN A 41 49.66 -0.91 -10.09
CA GLN A 41 49.57 -2.33 -10.47
C GLN A 41 48.17 -2.90 -10.20
N SER A 42 47.49 -2.42 -9.17
CA SER A 42 46.11 -2.80 -8.85
C SER A 42 45.12 -2.29 -9.91
N ILE A 43 45.34 -1.07 -10.43
CA ILE A 43 44.56 -0.51 -11.54
C ILE A 43 44.75 -1.35 -12.80
N GLU A 44 46.00 -1.64 -13.16
CA GLU A 44 46.31 -2.43 -14.36
C GLU A 44 45.70 -3.84 -14.28
N TYR A 45 45.82 -4.49 -13.12
CA TYR A 45 45.21 -5.79 -12.89
C TYR A 45 43.69 -5.76 -13.04
N LEU A 46 43.01 -4.78 -12.43
CA LEU A 46 41.55 -4.65 -12.51
C LEU A 46 41.08 -4.24 -13.92
N TRP A 47 41.87 -3.46 -14.65
CA TRP A 47 41.58 -3.06 -16.03
C TRP A 47 41.69 -4.24 -17.00
N GLN A 48 42.66 -5.12 -16.77
CA GLN A 48 42.86 -6.35 -17.54
C GLN A 48 42.04 -7.53 -17.00
N TYR A 49 41.36 -7.35 -15.86
CA TYR A 49 40.57 -8.40 -15.22
C TYR A 49 39.41 -8.77 -16.12
N LYS A 50 39.54 -9.92 -16.80
CA LYS A 50 38.45 -10.51 -17.56
C LYS A 50 37.37 -10.90 -16.57
N ILE A 51 36.27 -10.17 -16.61
CA ILE A 51 35.10 -10.46 -15.81
C ILE A 51 34.58 -11.83 -16.23
N GLU A 52 34.85 -12.84 -15.41
CA GLU A 52 34.21 -14.14 -15.53
C GLU A 52 32.73 -13.95 -15.20
N LEU A 53 31.89 -13.81 -16.24
CA LEU A 53 30.43 -13.61 -16.15
C LEU A 53 29.77 -14.49 -15.08
N GLY A 54 30.23 -15.73 -14.92
CA GLY A 54 29.74 -16.65 -13.89
C GLY A 54 29.89 -16.12 -12.46
N ARG A 55 31.07 -15.61 -12.07
CA ARG A 55 31.32 -15.10 -10.71
C ARG A 55 30.56 -13.81 -10.45
N THR A 56 30.45 -12.94 -11.44
CA THR A 56 29.70 -11.67 -11.33
C THR A 56 28.21 -11.91 -11.18
N VAL A 57 27.65 -12.85 -11.95
CA VAL A 57 26.23 -13.25 -11.80
C VAL A 57 25.96 -13.82 -10.41
N ILE A 58 26.85 -14.68 -9.89
CA ILE A 58 26.75 -15.20 -8.53
C ILE A 58 26.77 -14.07 -7.49
N GLY A 59 27.66 -13.08 -7.65
CA GLY A 59 27.73 -11.90 -6.78
C GLY A 59 26.43 -11.09 -6.78
N ILE A 60 25.84 -10.85 -7.97
CA ILE A 60 24.55 -10.15 -8.08
C ILE A 60 23.44 -10.93 -7.38
N ILE A 61 23.38 -12.25 -7.56
CA ILE A 61 22.39 -13.11 -6.89
C ILE A 61 22.53 -13.03 -5.36
N LEU A 62 23.76 -13.06 -4.84
CA LEU A 62 24.03 -12.92 -3.41
C LEU A 62 23.57 -11.57 -2.86
N ILE A 63 23.83 -10.48 -3.58
CA ILE A 63 23.37 -9.14 -3.19
C ILE A 63 21.84 -9.08 -3.16
N LEU A 64 21.16 -9.62 -4.17
CA LEU A 64 19.70 -9.67 -4.22
C LEU A 64 19.12 -10.49 -3.06
N LEU A 65 19.74 -11.61 -2.70
CA LEU A 65 19.35 -12.41 -1.54
C LEU A 65 19.51 -11.64 -0.22
N VAL A 66 20.63 -10.95 -0.03
CA VAL A 66 20.85 -10.10 1.15
C VAL A 66 19.79 -9.00 1.25
N LEU A 67 19.49 -8.33 0.13
CA LEU A 67 18.45 -7.29 0.09
C LEU A 67 17.07 -7.86 0.40
N ALA A 68 16.73 -9.05 -0.11
CA ALA A 68 15.46 -9.71 0.19
C ALA A 68 15.33 -10.08 1.69
N ILE A 69 16.43 -10.55 2.31
CA ILE A 69 16.46 -10.84 3.75
C ILE A 69 16.30 -9.56 4.56
N ILE A 70 17.01 -8.49 4.21
CA ILE A 70 16.89 -7.19 4.89
C ILE A 70 15.46 -6.65 4.76
N GLN A 71 14.83 -6.74 3.58
CA GLN A 71 13.44 -6.33 3.38
C GLN A 71 12.49 -7.10 4.29
N LYS A 72 12.65 -8.43 4.39
CA LYS A 72 11.82 -9.29 5.23
C LYS A 72 12.00 -9.03 6.73
N ILE A 73 13.18 -8.61 7.17
CA ILE A 73 13.44 -8.21 8.56
C ILE A 73 12.95 -6.78 8.83
N ALA A 74 13.03 -5.90 7.84
CA ALA A 74 12.55 -4.52 7.90
C ALA A 74 11.03 -4.39 7.80
N GLU A 75 10.32 -5.42 7.31
CA GLU A 75 8.87 -5.53 7.39
C GLU A 75 8.44 -5.49 8.85
N LYS A 76 8.06 -4.30 9.33
CA LYS A 76 7.50 -4.12 10.66
C LYS A 76 6.28 -5.01 10.81
N SER A 77 6.31 -5.88 11.81
CA SER A 77 5.11 -6.60 12.23
C SER A 77 3.99 -5.60 12.51
N PRO A 78 2.75 -5.84 12.04
CA PRO A 78 1.67 -4.90 12.24
C PRO A 78 1.46 -4.70 13.74
N SER A 79 1.42 -3.43 14.13
CA SER A 79 1.15 -3.00 15.50
C SER A 79 -0.18 -3.56 16.00
N LYS A 80 -0.36 -3.63 17.33
CA LYS A 80 -1.64 -4.04 17.95
C LYS A 80 -2.82 -3.25 17.35
N ARG A 81 -2.61 -1.96 17.09
CA ARG A 81 -3.59 -1.07 16.46
C ARG A 81 -3.88 -1.44 15.01
N GLU A 82 -2.88 -1.68 14.18
CA GLU A 82 -3.09 -2.09 12.77
C GLU A 82 -3.83 -3.43 12.68
N LYS A 83 -3.51 -4.37 13.57
CA LYS A 83 -4.25 -5.63 13.68
C LYS A 83 -5.71 -5.38 14.07
N MET A 84 -5.97 -4.46 15.01
CA MET A 84 -7.32 -4.12 15.45
C MET A 84 -8.11 -3.38 14.36
N ALA A 85 -7.52 -2.39 13.70
CA ALA A 85 -8.13 -1.66 12.59
C ALA A 85 -8.44 -2.59 11.41
N SER A 86 -7.57 -3.56 11.12
CA SER A 86 -7.83 -4.61 10.13
C SER A 86 -9.03 -5.48 10.51
N LYS A 87 -9.13 -5.92 11.78
CA LYS A 87 -10.31 -6.62 12.28
C LYS A 87 -11.58 -5.78 12.18
N PHE A 88 -11.49 -4.49 12.49
CA PHE A 88 -12.61 -3.55 12.39
C PHE A 88 -13.11 -3.44 10.94
N HIS A 89 -12.20 -3.23 9.99
CA HIS A 89 -12.50 -3.19 8.56
C HIS A 89 -13.13 -4.50 8.05
N GLN A 90 -12.69 -5.65 8.57
CA GLN A 90 -13.27 -6.95 8.19
C GLN A 90 -14.66 -7.18 8.77
N LYS A 91 -14.90 -6.72 10.01
CA LYS A 91 -16.17 -6.92 10.72
C LYS A 91 -17.29 -6.03 10.17
N TYR A 92 -17.01 -4.75 9.90
CA TYR A 92 -18.03 -3.78 9.52
C TYR A 92 -17.99 -3.49 8.01
N LYS A 93 -18.79 -4.25 7.26
CA LYS A 93 -18.96 -4.07 5.81
C LYS A 93 -20.41 -3.88 5.37
N LYS A 94 -21.34 -4.24 6.25
CA LYS A 94 -22.77 -4.15 5.99
C LYS A 94 -23.52 -3.79 7.27
N PHE A 95 -24.64 -3.11 7.09
CA PHE A 95 -25.61 -2.84 8.14
C PHE A 95 -27.00 -3.05 7.55
N ASP A 96 -27.82 -3.86 8.20
CA ASP A 96 -29.20 -4.11 7.78
C ASP A 96 -30.11 -3.16 8.55
N GLU A 97 -31.00 -2.45 7.85
CA GLU A 97 -31.95 -1.54 8.48
C GLU A 97 -32.98 -2.36 9.27
N PRO A 98 -33.14 -2.14 10.58
CA PRO A 98 -34.07 -2.94 11.39
C PRO A 98 -35.54 -2.76 11.02
N THR A 99 -35.89 -1.60 10.45
CA THR A 99 -37.29 -1.22 10.21
C THR A 99 -37.74 -1.40 8.76
N LEU A 100 -36.80 -1.49 7.82
CA LEU A 100 -37.08 -1.54 6.38
C LEU A 100 -36.25 -2.64 5.74
N PRO A 101 -36.74 -3.26 4.64
CA PRO A 101 -35.97 -4.22 3.86
C PRO A 101 -34.90 -3.51 3.02
N ILE A 102 -33.93 -2.91 3.69
CA ILE A 102 -32.83 -2.13 3.15
C ILE A 102 -31.52 -2.59 3.80
N THR A 103 -30.49 -2.78 3.00
CA THR A 103 -29.13 -3.10 3.45
C THR A 103 -28.16 -2.04 2.97
N TYR A 104 -27.39 -1.49 3.90
CA TYR A 104 -26.28 -0.58 3.62
C TYR A 104 -24.99 -1.40 3.49
N ARG A 105 -24.20 -1.14 2.45
CA ARG A 105 -22.86 -1.70 2.27
C ARG A 105 -21.84 -0.59 2.15
N PHE A 106 -20.72 -0.73 2.83
CA PHE A 106 -19.67 0.27 2.88
C PHE A 106 -18.35 -0.38 3.29
N ASN A 107 -17.26 0.36 3.09
CA ASN A 107 -15.96 -0.01 3.64
C ASN A 107 -15.65 0.87 4.85
N ALA A 108 -15.53 0.25 6.03
CA ALA A 108 -15.15 0.94 7.26
C ALA A 108 -13.63 0.99 7.43
N TYR A 109 -13.08 2.15 7.77
CA TYR A 109 -11.65 2.37 7.98
C TYR A 109 -11.41 3.16 9.26
N ILE A 110 -10.18 3.14 9.77
CA ILE A 110 -9.76 4.00 10.88
C ILE A 110 -8.85 5.09 10.33
N SER A 111 -9.19 6.35 10.60
CA SER A 111 -8.38 7.49 10.20
C SER A 111 -7.03 7.47 10.92
N ASN A 112 -5.94 7.62 10.17
CA ASN A 112 -4.61 7.77 10.75
C ASN A 112 -4.46 9.11 11.50
N LEU A 113 -5.20 10.14 11.10
CA LEU A 113 -5.12 11.49 11.64
C LEU A 113 -5.93 11.64 12.93
N THR A 114 -7.21 11.26 12.89
CA THR A 114 -8.15 11.46 14.01
C THR A 114 -8.32 10.23 14.88
N ASN A 115 -7.81 9.07 14.44
CA ASN A 115 -8.04 7.78 15.08
C ASN A 115 -9.53 7.38 15.21
N PHE A 116 -10.39 8.00 14.41
CA PHE A 116 -11.82 7.71 14.38
C PHE A 116 -12.20 6.87 13.17
N PRO A 117 -13.21 6.00 13.30
CA PRO A 117 -13.73 5.27 12.17
C PRO A 117 -14.41 6.22 11.19
N PHE A 118 -14.29 5.89 9.90
CA PHE A 118 -15.01 6.54 8.83
C PHE A 118 -15.40 5.50 7.79
N ILE A 119 -16.42 5.80 6.97
CA ILE A 119 -16.85 4.91 5.91
C ILE A 119 -16.60 5.51 4.52
N SER A 120 -16.44 4.63 3.55
CA SER A 120 -16.34 4.98 2.13
C SER A 120 -17.16 4.03 1.28
N GLU A 121 -17.48 4.46 0.06
CA GLU A 121 -18.22 3.68 -0.93
C GLU A 121 -19.59 3.19 -0.40
N LEU A 122 -20.31 4.07 0.29
CA LEU A 122 -21.64 3.75 0.80
C LEU A 122 -22.59 3.45 -0.36
N ARG A 123 -23.18 2.25 -0.34
CA ARG A 123 -24.20 1.80 -1.28
C ARG A 123 -25.40 1.28 -0.52
N VAL A 124 -26.57 1.62 -1.00
CA VAL A 124 -27.84 1.24 -0.38
C VAL A 124 -28.55 0.24 -1.28
N TYR A 125 -29.00 -0.87 -0.75
CA TYR A 125 -29.67 -1.93 -1.49
C TYR A 125 -31.06 -2.19 -0.91
N CYS A 126 -32.06 -2.31 -1.78
CA CYS A 126 -33.37 -2.82 -1.42
C CYS A 126 -33.32 -4.35 -1.44
N THR A 127 -33.74 -4.99 -0.35
CA THR A 127 -33.80 -6.46 -0.22
C THR A 127 -35.21 -7.03 -0.42
N ASN A 128 -36.20 -6.17 -0.69
CA ASN A 128 -37.61 -6.54 -0.87
C ASN A 128 -37.93 -7.13 -2.26
N HIS A 129 -37.10 -8.04 -2.78
CA HIS A 129 -37.25 -8.64 -4.11
C HIS A 129 -36.94 -10.15 -4.14
N ASN A 130 -37.62 -10.94 -3.30
CA ASN A 130 -37.53 -12.41 -3.34
C ASN A 130 -36.08 -12.96 -3.40
N GLY A 131 -35.20 -12.41 -2.57
CA GLY A 131 -33.79 -12.81 -2.50
C GLY A 131 -32.86 -12.11 -3.49
N ARG A 132 -33.35 -11.13 -4.27
CA ARG A 132 -32.52 -10.25 -5.09
C ARG A 132 -32.33 -8.90 -4.40
N GLU A 133 -31.14 -8.36 -4.53
CA GLU A 133 -30.81 -7.02 -4.07
C GLU A 133 -30.85 -6.05 -5.25
N SER A 134 -31.58 -4.95 -5.08
CA SER A 134 -31.64 -3.87 -6.07
C SER A 134 -30.88 -2.66 -5.53
N LEU A 135 -29.88 -2.18 -6.27
CA LEU A 135 -29.17 -0.96 -5.90
C LEU A 135 -30.16 0.21 -5.90
N MET A 136 -30.26 0.89 -4.76
CA MET A 136 -31.08 2.09 -4.60
C MET A 136 -30.26 3.32 -5.01
N THR A 137 -30.94 4.28 -5.62
CA THR A 137 -30.37 5.59 -5.90
C THR A 137 -30.85 6.61 -4.88
N SER A 138 -30.04 7.61 -4.57
CA SER A 138 -30.34 8.63 -3.56
C SER A 138 -31.64 9.40 -3.85
N TYR A 139 -32.03 9.49 -5.14
CA TYR A 139 -33.17 10.28 -5.61
C TYR A 139 -34.44 9.47 -5.90
N ASN A 140 -34.33 8.20 -6.31
CA ASN A 140 -35.50 7.40 -6.73
C ASN A 140 -35.71 6.14 -5.87
N GLY A 141 -34.88 5.90 -4.87
CA GLY A 141 -34.96 4.71 -4.03
C GLY A 141 -34.79 3.44 -4.84
N CYS A 142 -35.69 2.48 -4.65
CA CYS A 142 -35.70 1.22 -5.40
C CYS A 142 -36.12 1.42 -6.87
N PRO A 143 -35.40 0.82 -7.85
CA PRO A 143 -35.74 0.93 -9.27
C PRO A 143 -37.06 0.24 -9.68
N ASP A 144 -37.55 -0.72 -8.89
CA ASP A 144 -38.83 -1.37 -9.14
C ASP A 144 -39.98 -0.49 -8.63
N ARG A 145 -40.83 -0.03 -9.56
CA ARG A 145 -41.94 0.89 -9.27
C ARG A 145 -43.01 0.31 -8.34
N ASN A 146 -43.11 -1.01 -8.26
CA ASN A 146 -44.09 -1.68 -7.42
C ASN A 146 -43.55 -2.01 -6.02
N CYS A 147 -42.29 -1.65 -5.74
CA CYS A 147 -41.66 -1.90 -4.45
C CYS A 147 -42.10 -0.87 -3.39
N THR A 148 -42.25 -1.30 -2.14
CA THR A 148 -42.49 -0.39 -0.99
C THR A 148 -41.37 0.63 -0.79
N ASN A 149 -40.16 0.30 -1.25
CA ASN A 149 -38.99 1.16 -1.17
C ASN A 149 -38.83 2.04 -2.42
N HIS A 150 -39.77 2.00 -3.36
CA HIS A 150 -39.80 2.90 -4.49
C HIS A 150 -40.10 4.33 -4.02
N GLY A 151 -39.31 5.30 -4.46
CA GLY A 151 -39.45 6.70 -4.03
C GLY A 151 -38.92 7.00 -2.62
N GLN A 152 -38.37 6.01 -1.90
CA GLN A 152 -37.65 6.25 -0.65
C GLN A 152 -36.32 6.95 -0.96
N THR A 153 -36.25 8.24 -0.63
CA THR A 153 -35.04 9.04 -0.78
C THR A 153 -34.22 9.00 0.51
N PHE A 154 -32.91 9.01 0.38
CA PHE A 154 -32.00 9.14 1.51
C PHE A 154 -30.93 10.17 1.20
N SER A 155 -30.53 10.92 2.23
CA SER A 155 -29.35 11.76 2.14
C SER A 155 -28.12 10.92 2.46
N GLU A 156 -27.25 10.72 1.46
CA GLU A 156 -26.01 9.97 1.64
C GLU A 156 -25.13 10.57 2.75
N SER A 157 -25.10 11.89 2.88
CA SER A 157 -24.31 12.57 3.91
C SER A 157 -24.84 12.33 5.32
N LEU A 158 -26.17 12.38 5.51
CA LEU A 158 -26.79 12.10 6.81
C LEU A 158 -26.63 10.64 7.20
N LEU A 159 -26.91 9.73 6.25
CA LEU A 159 -26.77 8.29 6.47
C LEU A 159 -25.31 7.92 6.80
N LYS A 160 -24.35 8.52 6.08
CA LYS A 160 -22.93 8.36 6.37
C LYS A 160 -22.59 8.80 7.79
N SER A 161 -23.01 10.01 8.19
CA SER A 161 -22.75 10.54 9.53
C SER A 161 -23.35 9.67 10.64
N GLN A 162 -24.55 9.11 10.40
CA GLN A 162 -25.20 8.22 11.35
C GLN A 162 -24.42 6.92 11.52
N ILE A 163 -24.07 6.25 10.41
CA ILE A 163 -23.28 5.01 10.43
C ILE A 163 -21.92 5.25 11.11
N GLU A 164 -21.23 6.34 10.79
CA GLU A 164 -19.93 6.66 11.39
C GLU A 164 -20.03 6.88 12.91
N THR A 165 -21.14 7.49 13.38
CA THR A 165 -21.40 7.68 14.81
C THR A 165 -21.63 6.35 15.53
N ASP A 166 -22.35 5.42 14.92
CA ASP A 166 -22.58 4.09 15.50
C ASP A 166 -21.29 3.25 15.50
N LEU A 167 -20.50 3.35 14.43
CA LEU A 167 -19.18 2.73 14.34
C LEU A 167 -18.19 3.28 15.37
N LEU A 168 -18.28 4.57 15.71
CA LEU A 168 -17.44 5.17 16.75
C LEU A 168 -17.67 4.51 18.11
N LYS A 169 -18.93 4.29 18.51
CA LYS A 169 -19.25 3.60 19.77
C LYS A 169 -18.67 2.18 19.80
N GLU A 170 -18.81 1.45 18.69
CA GLU A 170 -18.25 0.11 18.53
C GLU A 170 -16.72 0.11 18.63
N TRP A 171 -16.06 1.08 18.00
CA TRP A 171 -14.60 1.25 18.05
C TRP A 171 -14.09 1.58 19.46
N GLU A 172 -14.78 2.46 20.18
CA GLU A 172 -14.46 2.78 21.57
C GLU A 172 -14.59 1.54 22.48
N ASN A 173 -15.61 0.70 22.25
CA ASN A 173 -15.78 -0.54 23.00
C ASN A 173 -14.68 -1.58 22.73
N MET A 174 -14.13 -1.63 21.50
CA MET A 174 -12.99 -2.49 21.17
C MET A 174 -11.65 -2.01 21.73
N ASN A 175 -11.55 -0.71 22.04
CA ASN A 175 -10.34 -0.08 22.57
C ASN A 175 -10.29 -0.04 24.11
N LYS A 176 -11.40 -0.32 24.80
CA LYS A 176 -11.43 -0.55 26.26
C LYS A 176 -10.83 -1.90 26.60
#